data_AF-A0AAV9LRD2-F1
#
_entry.id   AF-A0AAV9LRD2-F1
#
_cell.length_a   1.000
_cell.length_b   1.000
_cell.length_c   1.000
_cell.angle_alpha   90.00
_cell.angle_beta   90.00
_cell.angle_gamma   90.00
#
_symmetry.space_group_name_H-M   'P 1'
#
loop_
_entity.id
_entity.type
_entity.pdbx_description
1 polymer ?
#
loop_
_entity_poly.entity_id
_entity_poly.type
_entity_poly.pdbx_seq_one_letter_code
_entity_poly.pdbx_strand_id
1 'polypeptide(L)' 'MKIRGLPVYPQEYEDFAFCVNSCDLLDINFKGSPYTWWNGRIDQECIFKRLDRFFVNSNLLRTFWGGGGGG' A
#
# COMPACT_ATOMS: atom_id res chain seq x y z
N MET A 1 2.61 0.47 12.90
CA MET A 1 3.23 -0.83 12.53
C MET A 1 4.37 -1.10 13.51
N LYS A 2 4.64 -2.35 13.92
CA LYS A 2 5.73 -2.69 14.86
C LYS A 2 6.59 -3.75 14.17
N ILE A 3 7.86 -3.46 13.92
CA ILE A 3 8.78 -4.43 13.31
C ILE A 3 9.64 -4.95 14.46
N ARG A 4 9.52 -6.24 14.78
CA ARG A 4 10.33 -6.92 15.82
C ARG A 4 10.29 -6.28 17.21
N GLY A 5 9.13 -5.75 17.62
CA GLY A 5 8.98 -5.16 18.95
C GLY A 5 9.48 -3.71 19.10
N LEU A 6 10.12 -3.13 18.08
CA LEU A 6 10.46 -1.72 18.03
C LEU A 6 9.32 -0.92 17.38
N PRO A 7 8.95 0.25 17.93
CA PRO A 7 8.07 1.16 17.20
C PRO A 7 8.72 1.47 15.86
N VAL A 8 7.99 1.22 14.76
CA VAL A 8 8.43 1.67 13.45
C VAL A 8 8.52 3.19 13.52
N TYR A 9 9.67 3.73 13.14
CA TYR A 9 9.91 5.16 13.18
C TYR A 9 8.81 5.85 12.37
N PRO A 10 8.07 6.82 12.94
CA PRO A 10 6.98 7.48 12.23
C PRO A 10 7.44 8.14 10.93
N GLN A 11 8.68 8.62 10.89
CA GLN A 11 9.20 9.43 9.78
C GLN A 11 9.09 8.77 8.41
N GLU A 12 9.47 7.49 8.27
CA GLU A 12 9.39 6.81 6.96
C GLU A 12 7.94 6.66 6.48
N TYR A 13 7.01 6.46 7.41
CA TYR A 13 5.58 6.41 7.09
C TYR A 13 5.04 7.82 6.78
N GLU A 14 5.49 8.83 7.50
CA GLU A 14 5.09 10.22 7.32
C GLU A 14 5.56 10.78 5.98
N ASP A 15 6.83 10.56 5.60
CA ASP A 15 7.37 11.02 4.32
C ASP A 15 6.67 10.34 3.15
N PHE A 16 6.40 9.04 3.27
CA PHE A 16 5.66 8.29 2.26
C PHE A 16 4.20 8.77 2.14
N ALA A 17 3.51 8.93 3.28
CA ALA A 17 2.14 9.44 3.30
C ALA A 17 2.07 10.88 2.77
N PHE A 18 3.04 11.72 3.13
CA PHE A 18 3.18 13.08 2.62
C PHE A 18 3.34 13.09 1.11
N CYS A 19 4.22 12.24 0.55
CA CYS A 19 4.42 12.11 -0.89
C CYS A 19 3.11 11.73 -1.60
N VAL A 20 2.44 10.65 -1.15
CA VAL A 20 1.17 10.18 -1.72
C VAL A 20 0.10 11.28 -1.68
N ASN A 21 -0.05 11.94 -0.54
CA ASN A 21 -1.04 13.01 -0.34
C ASN A 21 -0.72 14.25 -1.18
N SER A 22 0.55 14.67 -1.23
CA SER A 22 0.99 15.83 -2.01
C SER A 22 0.79 15.66 -3.52
N CYS A 23 0.71 14.41 -3.98
CA CYS A 23 0.49 14.06 -5.38
C CYS A 23 -0.99 13.75 -5.71
N ASP A 24 -1.91 13.93 -4.75
CA ASP A 24 -3.34 13.56 -4.87
C ASP A 24 -3.56 12.12 -5.38
N LEU A 25 -2.71 11.20 -4.89
CA LEU A 25 -2.75 9.79 -5.25
C LEU A 25 -3.62 9.00 -4.27
N LEU A 26 -4.41 8.07 -4.80
CA LEU A 26 -5.32 7.21 -4.04
C LEU A 26 -4.76 5.78 -4.04
N ASP A 27 -4.58 5.19 -2.86
CA ASP A 27 -4.25 3.77 -2.70
C ASP A 27 -5.48 2.94 -3.11
N ILE A 28 -5.34 2.12 -4.16
CA ILE A 28 -6.43 1.27 -4.64
C ILE A 28 -6.34 -0.13 -4.04
N ASN A 29 -7.51 -0.66 -3.68
CA ASN A 29 -7.60 -1.99 -3.09
C ASN A 29 -7.04 -3.05 -4.05
N PHE A 30 -6.05 -3.79 -3.57
CA PHE A 30 -5.52 -4.96 -4.25
C PHE A 30 -6.33 -6.21 -3.88
N LYS A 31 -6.73 -6.98 -4.90
CA LYS A 31 -7.29 -8.33 -4.71
C LYS A 31 -6.21 -9.36 -4.99
N GLY A 32 -5.82 -10.13 -3.97
CA GLY A 32 -4.79 -11.16 -4.06
C GLY A 32 -4.10 -11.39 -2.72
N SER A 33 -2.87 -11.91 -2.75
CA SER A 33 -2.07 -12.13 -1.54
C SER A 33 -1.99 -10.86 -0.68
N PRO A 34 -2.27 -10.94 0.64
CA PRO A 34 -2.17 -9.79 1.53
C PRO A 34 -0.73 -9.28 1.72
N TYR A 35 0.27 -10.06 1.30
CA TYR A 35 1.69 -9.75 1.42
C TYR A 35 2.39 -9.90 0.08
N THR A 36 3.34 -9.01 -0.18
CA THR A 36 4.14 -9.02 -1.42
C THR A 36 5.64 -9.18 -1.14
N TRP A 37 6.02 -9.13 0.15
CA TRP A 37 7.39 -9.34 0.59
C TRP A 37 7.42 -10.16 1.89
N TRP A 38 8.43 -11.01 2.02
CA TRP A 38 8.75 -11.73 3.25
C TRP A 38 10.26 -11.78 3.47
N ASN A 39 10.69 -11.93 4.71
CA ASN A 39 12.08 -11.77 5.12
C ASN A 39 12.97 -13.02 4.97
N GLY A 40 12.50 -14.08 4.31
CA GLY A 40 13.29 -15.32 4.15
C GLY A 40 13.29 -16.25 5.37
N ARG A 41 12.64 -15.88 6.48
CA ARG A 41 12.67 -16.65 7.74
C ARG A 41 11.47 -17.58 7.86
N ILE A 42 11.67 -18.67 8.59
CA ILE A 42 10.65 -19.68 8.88
C ILE A 42 10.05 -19.50 10.29
N ASP A 43 8.94 -20.18 10.54
CA ASP A 43 8.25 -20.24 11.84
C ASP A 43 7.93 -18.86 12.44
N GLN A 44 8.16 -18.67 13.73
CA GLN A 44 7.78 -17.46 14.48
C GLN A 44 8.61 -16.22 14.11
N GLU A 45 9.70 -16.40 13.38
CA GLU A 45 10.56 -15.32 12.90
C GLU A 45 10.14 -14.80 11.53
N CYS A 46 9.13 -15.42 10.91
CA CYS A 46 8.62 -15.03 9.62
C CYS A 46 7.91 -13.67 9.72
N ILE A 47 8.37 -12.70 8.92
CA ILE A 47 7.73 -11.39 8.83
C ILE A 47 7.23 -11.22 7.42
N PHE A 48 5.92 -11.03 7.30
CA PHE A 48 5.27 -10.69 6.06
C PHE A 48 4.92 -9.21 6.01
N LYS A 49 5.17 -8.58 4.87
CA LYS A 49 4.84 -7.17 4.62
C LYS A 49 4.16 -7.00 3.26
N ARG A 50 3.34 -5.97 3.18
CA ARG A 50 2.91 -5.38 1.91
C ARG A 50 3.84 -4.22 1.59
N LEU A 51 4.72 -4.39 0.59
CA LEU A 51 5.61 -3.32 0.12
C LEU A 51 5.11 -2.73 -1.20
N ASP A 52 4.57 -3.58 -2.07
CA ASP A 52 4.02 -3.14 -3.35
C ASP A 52 2.58 -2.67 -3.16
N ARG A 53 2.34 -1.42 -3.56
CA ARG A 53 1.04 -0.74 -3.52
C ARG A 53 0.78 -0.08 -4.86
N PHE A 54 -0.48 -0.03 -5.25
CA PHE A 54 -0.89 0.61 -6.49
C PHE A 54 -1.61 1.91 -6.15
N PHE A 55 -1.16 2.99 -6.76
CA PHE A 55 -1.75 4.31 -6.59
C PHE A 55 -2.27 4.83 -7.90
N VAL A 56 -3.42 5.49 -7.86
CA VAL A 56 -4.02 6.11 -9.03
C VAL A 56 -4.38 7.54 -8.71
N ASN A 57 -4.25 8.43 -9.69
CA ASN A 57 -4.87 9.76 -9.56
C ASN A 57 -6.38 9.66 -9.81
N SER A 58 -7.10 10.72 -9.42
CA SER A 58 -8.55 10.82 -9.57
C SER A 58 -9.02 10.68 -11.03
N ASN A 59 -8.23 11.15 -11.99
CA ASN A 59 -8.54 11.03 -13.42
C ASN A 59 -8.56 9.56 -13.88
N LEU A 60 -7.53 8.78 -13.53
CA LEU A 60 -7.44 7.36 -13.88
C LEU A 60 -8.56 6.57 -13.20
N LEU A 61 -8.82 6.83 -11.92
CA LEU A 61 -9.92 6.20 -11.20
C LEU A 61 -11.26 6.49 -11.86
N ARG A 62 -11.54 7.75 -12.23
CA ARG A 62 -12.79 8.11 -12.90
C ARG A 62 -12.93 7.40 -14.25
N THR A 63 -11.89 7.42 -15.07
CA THR A 63 -11.91 6.86 -16.43
C THR A 63 -12.15 5.35 -16.44
N PHE A 64 -11.54 4.60 -15.51
CA PHE A 64 -11.58 3.15 -15.53
C PHE A 64 -12.48 2.51 -14.48
N TRP A 65 -12.84 3.24 -13.41
CA TRP A 65 -13.53 2.70 -12.24
C TRP A 65 -14.71 3.55 -11.74
N GLY A 66 -14.82 4.81 -12.19
CA GLY A 66 -15.89 5.74 -11.79
C GLY A 66 -17.10 5.77 -12.73
N GLY A 67 -17.05 5.06 -13.85
CA GLY A 67 -18.10 4.99 -14.86
C GLY A 67 -18.76 3.62 -14.92
N GLY A 68 -19.62 3.31 -13.96
CA GLY A 68 -20.57 2.22 -14.12
C GLY A 68 -21.73 2.64 -15.02
N GLY A 69 -21.73 2.20 -16.29
CA GLY A 69 -22.96 2.08 -17.08
C GLY A 69 -22.87 2.49 -18.55
N GLY A 70 -22.83 1.50 -19.44
CA GLY A 70 -23.23 1.68 -20.83
C GLY A 70 -22.82 0.54 -21.77
N GLY A 71 -23.64 -0.52 -21.83
CA GLY A 71 -23.78 -1.43 -22.99
C GLY A 71 -22.71 -2.49 -23.17
#